data_AF-A0A2I0H1W9-F1
#
_entry.id   AF-A0A2I0H1W9-F1
#
_cell.length_a   1.000
_cell.length_b   1.000
_cell.length_c   1.000
_cell.angle_alpha   90.00
_cell.angle_beta   90.00
_cell.angle_gamma   90.00
#
_symmetry.space_group_name_H-M   'P 1'
#
loop_
_entity.id
_entity.type
_entity.pdbx_description
1 polymer ?
#
loop_
_entity_poly.entity_id
_entity_poly.type
_entity_poly.pdbx_seq_one_letter_code
_entity_poly.pdbx_strand_id
1 'polypeptide(L)' 'MKEALSVASNFFDLPTEEKMKYMSNDVHEPVRYCTSMKDGMDKTQYWRVFLKHYSHPLEDWIQSWPNNPSTYR' A
#
# COMPACT_ATOMS: atom_id res chain seq x y z
N MET A 1 6.52 -16.48 4.98
CA MET A 1 5.70 -16.03 3.82
C MET A 1 4.22 -15.94 4.14
N LYS A 2 3.57 -16.93 4.75
CA LYS A 2 2.13 -16.87 5.09
C LYS A 2 1.77 -15.68 6.00
N GLU A 3 2.62 -15.38 6.97
CA GLU A 3 2.40 -14.28 7.91
C GLU A 3 2.44 -12.91 7.22
N ALA A 4 3.48 -12.62 6.44
CA ALA A 4 3.58 -11.35 5.69
C ALA A 4 2.39 -11.13 4.74
N LEU A 5 1.91 -12.18 4.06
CA LEU A 5 0.74 -12.09 3.19
C LEU A 5 -0.55 -11.84 3.99
N SER A 6 -0.73 -12.50 5.14
CA SER A 6 -1.88 -12.30 6.02
C SER A 6 -1.91 -10.88 6.58
N VAL A 7 -0.76 -10.38 7.04
CA VAL A 7 -0.62 -9.03 7.57
C VAL A 7 -0.90 -7.98 6.49
N ALA A 8 -0.39 -8.19 5.28
CA ALA A 8 -0.69 -7.30 4.15
C ALA A 8 -2.19 -7.33 3.80
N SER A 9 -2.83 -8.50 3.80
CA SER A 9 -4.27 -8.63 3.57
C SER A 9 -5.07 -7.81 4.60
N ASN A 10 -4.72 -7.93 5.87
CA ASN A 10 -5.40 -7.22 6.95
C ASN A 10 -5.38 -5.69 6.76
N PHE A 11 -4.31 -5.12 6.16
CA PHE A 11 -4.29 -3.71 5.79
C PHE A 11 -5.34 -3.37 4.71
N PHE A 12 -5.46 -4.21 3.67
CA PHE A 12 -6.43 -3.98 2.59
C PHE A 12 -7.88 -4.19 3.05
N ASP A 13 -8.10 -4.99 4.09
CA ASP A 13 -9.40 -5.22 4.73
C ASP A 13 -9.84 -4.06 5.64
N LEU A 14 -8.97 -3.08 5.92
CA LEU A 14 -9.33 -1.89 6.71
C LEU A 14 -10.38 -1.01 6.00
N PRO A 15 -11.10 -0.16 6.75
CA PRO A 15 -11.95 0.87 6.18
C PRO A 15 -11.21 1.76 5.18
N THR A 16 -11.93 2.33 4.23
CA THR A 16 -11.36 3.18 3.18
C THR A 16 -10.63 4.38 3.78
N GLU A 17 -11.13 4.95 4.87
CA GLU A 17 -10.55 6.09 5.58
C GLU A 17 -9.13 5.79 6.08
N GLU A 18 -8.88 4.57 6.56
CA GLU A 18 -7.55 4.15 7.03
C GLU A 18 -6.56 4.01 5.87
N LYS A 19 -7.01 3.44 4.73
CA LYS A 19 -6.18 3.24 3.55
C LYS A 19 -5.88 4.56 2.83
N MET A 20 -6.85 5.47 2.80
CA MET A 20 -6.72 6.78 2.16
C MET A 20 -5.68 7.70 2.83
N LYS A 21 -5.30 7.44 4.09
CA LYS A 21 -4.17 8.14 4.75
C LYS A 21 -2.85 8.02 3.97
N TYR A 22 -2.71 6.97 3.19
CA TYR A 22 -1.54 6.68 2.38
C TYR A 22 -1.75 7.00 0.90
N MET A 23 -2.93 7.50 0.49
CA MET A 23 -3.21 7.82 -0.90
C MET A 23 -2.38 9.02 -1.34
N SER A 24 -1.55 8.84 -2.37
CA SER A 24 -0.79 9.94 -2.97
C SER A 24 -0.52 9.69 -4.45
N ASN A 25 -0.50 10.78 -5.21
CA ASN A 25 -0.04 10.79 -6.60
C ASN A 25 1.48 10.95 -6.72
N ASP A 26 2.15 11.42 -5.67
CA ASP A 26 3.61 11.57 -5.67
C ASP A 26 4.26 10.18 -5.57
N VAL A 27 5.08 9.86 -6.57
CA VAL A 27 5.82 8.60 -6.66
C VAL A 27 6.95 8.50 -5.64
N HIS A 28 7.40 9.62 -5.10
CA HIS A 28 8.50 9.70 -4.14
C HIS A 28 8.06 9.49 -2.69
N GLU A 29 6.76 9.47 -2.41
CA GLU A 29 6.24 9.19 -1.08
C GLU A 29 6.79 7.86 -0.53
N PRO A 30 7.31 7.87 0.71
CA PRO A 30 7.87 6.68 1.34
C PRO A 30 6.87 5.55 1.50
N VAL A 31 5.59 5.88 1.71
CA VAL A 31 4.47 4.94 1.74
C VAL A 31 3.35 5.48 0.88
N ARG A 32 2.86 4.66 -0.05
CA ARG A 32 1.89 5.10 -1.05
C ARG A 32 0.88 4.02 -1.38
N TYR A 33 -0.36 4.27 -1.04
CA TYR A 33 -1.53 3.55 -1.49
C TYR A 33 -2.00 4.15 -2.82
N CYS A 34 -2.24 3.31 -3.82
CA CYS A 34 -2.77 3.75 -5.10
C CYS A 34 -3.84 2.79 -5.59
N THR A 35 -4.88 3.37 -6.19
CA THR A 35 -5.87 2.67 -7.00
C THR A 35 -5.64 3.06 -8.45
N SER A 36 -4.98 2.21 -9.23
CA SER A 36 -4.77 2.49 -10.65
C SER A 36 -5.82 1.75 -11.48
N MET A 37 -6.64 2.52 -12.19
CA MET A 37 -7.35 2.06 -13.38
C MET A 37 -6.45 2.40 -14.55
N LYS A 38 -5.90 1.41 -15.26
CA LYS A 38 -5.16 1.70 -16.49
C LYS A 38 -6.17 2.20 -17.52
N ASP A 39 -6.12 3.49 -17.82
CA ASP A 39 -6.91 4.11 -18.87
C ASP A 39 -6.01 4.21 -20.12
N GLY A 40 -6.37 3.47 -21.16
CA GLY A 40 -5.64 3.47 -22.43
C GLY A 40 -5.74 2.15 -23.17
N MET A 41 -6.48 2.18 -24.30
CA MET A 41 -6.49 1.34 -25.52
C MET A 41 -6.21 -0.18 -25.47
N ASP A 42 -5.92 -0.78 -24.32
CA ASP A 42 -5.79 -2.22 -24.15
C ASP A 42 -7.18 -2.82 -23.92
N LYS A 43 -7.42 -3.97 -24.56
CA LYS A 43 -8.70 -4.70 -24.46
C LYS A 43 -8.99 -5.24 -23.05
N THR A 44 -8.04 -5.15 -22.11
CA THR A 44 -8.19 -5.64 -20.74
C THR A 44 -7.88 -4.53 -19.74
N GLN A 45 -8.92 -4.03 -19.11
CA GLN A 45 -8.82 -3.11 -17.99
C GLN A 45 -8.50 -3.92 -16.72
N TYR A 46 -7.37 -3.62 -16.08
CA TYR A 46 -7.04 -4.18 -14.78
C TYR A 46 -7.27 -3.13 -13.71
N TRP A 47 -8.16 -3.43 -12.76
CA TRP A 47 -8.26 -2.70 -11.51
C TRP A 47 -7.20 -3.23 -10.56
N ARG A 48 -6.17 -2.42 -10.27
CA ARG A 48 -5.17 -2.78 -9.27
C ARG A 48 -5.18 -1.78 -8.13
N VAL A 49 -5.26 -2.33 -6.93
CA VAL A 49 -4.97 -1.62 -5.70
C VAL A 49 -3.62 -2.12 -5.20
N PHE A 50 -2.74 -1.21 -4.80
CA PHE A 50 -1.45 -1.58 -4.22
C PHE A 50 -0.99 -0.59 -3.16
N LEU A 51 -0.13 -1.08 -2.28
CA LEU A 51 0.60 -0.31 -1.29
C LEU A 51 2.10 -0.49 -1.60
N LYS A 52 2.81 0.62 -1.78
CA LYS A 52 4.27 0.69 -1.88
C LYS A 52 4.80 1.21 -0.56
N HIS A 53 5.91 0.67 -0.08
CA HIS A 53 6.70 1.31 0.97
C HIS A 53 8.20 1.10 0.75
N TYR A 54 9.03 2.08 1.11
CA TYR A 54 10.48 1.90 1.16
C TYR A 54 10.87 0.96 2.30
N SER A 55 11.93 0.18 2.12
CA SER A 55 12.31 -0.87 3.07
C SER A 55 13.81 -0.99 3.33
N HIS A 56 14.65 -0.21 2.64
CA HIS A 56 16.10 -0.24 2.84
C HIS A 56 16.70 1.17 2.85
N PRO A 57 17.51 1.52 3.86
CA PRO A 57 17.72 0.77 5.11
C PRO A 57 16.45 0.79 6.00
N LEU A 58 16.15 -0.31 6.69
CA LEU A 58 14.83 -0.49 7.35
C LEU A 58 14.56 0.56 8.44
N GLU A 59 15.60 0.92 9.19
CA GLU A 59 15.57 1.84 10.32
C GLU A 59 15.03 3.23 9.93
N ASP A 60 15.32 3.67 8.71
CA ASP A 60 14.88 4.96 8.19
C ASP A 60 13.40 4.96 7.79
N TRP A 61 12.81 3.81 7.46
CA TRP A 61 11.50 3.72 6.81
C TRP A 61 10.40 3.08 7.65
N ILE A 62 10.75 2.22 8.62
CA ILE A 62 9.77 1.44 9.39
C ILE A 62 8.76 2.31 10.15
N GLN A 63 9.15 3.53 10.54
CA GLN A 63 8.25 4.48 11.21
C GLN A 63 7.18 5.06 10.29
N SER A 64 7.44 5.12 8.98
CA SER A 64 6.50 5.62 7.98
C SER A 64 5.46 4.57 7.58
N TRP A 65 5.74 3.29 7.81
CA TRP A 65 4.86 2.18 7.45
C TRP A 65 3.51 2.26 8.17
N PRO A 66 2.45 1.63 7.63
CA PRO A 66 1.19 1.50 8.33
C PRO A 66 1.37 0.99 9.75
N ASN A 67 0.77 1.70 10.71
CA ASN A 67 0.70 1.30 12.11
C ASN A 67 -0.65 0.62 12.45
N ASN A 68 -1.57 0.59 11.49
CA ASN A 68 -2.84 -0.11 11.57
C ASN A 68 -2.91 -1.05 10.36
N PRO A 69 -3.05 -2.38 10.54
CA PRO A 69 -3.03 -3.09 11.81
C PRO A 69 -1.67 -2.96 12.53
N SER A 70 -1.65 -3.09 13.86
CA SER A 70 -0.41 -2.97 14.66
C SER A 70 0.65 -4.03 14.32
N THR A 71 0.23 -5.12 13.68
CA THR A 71 1.08 -6.21 13.20
C THR A 71 1.70 -5.93 11.83
N TYR A 72 1.43 -4.78 11.20
CA TYR A 72 1.92 -4.45 9.86
C TYR A 72 3.42 -4.19 9.79
N ARG A 73 3.95 -3.52 10.81
CA ARG A 73 5.37 -3.15 10.92
C ARG A 73 6.08 -3.98 11.98
#